data_AF-A0A953A370-F1
#
_entry.id   AF-A0A953A370-F1
#
_cell.length_a   1.000
_cell.length_b   1.000
_cell.length_c   1.000
_cell.angle_alpha   90.00
_cell.angle_beta   90.00
_cell.angle_gamma   90.00
#
_symmetry.space_group_name_H-M   'P 1'
#
loop_
_entity.id
_entity.type
_entity.pdbx_description
1 polymer ?
#
loop_
_entity_poly.entity_id
_entity_poly.type
_entity_poly.pdbx_seq_one_letter_code
_entity_poly.pdbx_strand_id
1 'polypeptide(L)'
;MIRALFVILVATLSFSTPANAQEAEAKKVLLAPRAENTLQYLFTHLKIEFAFCAYGKEETRAFVIERVELAYIYRADVHNVDYEPCRGRGLLGDGHSHMDANNCQLSGLDRGNAITGRDKYTLLVCTDERYKLFSKREIEKLFTKEELKDMREAVRFIPSKDPPR
;
A
#
# COMPACT_ATOMS: atom_id res chain seq x y z
N MET A 1 59.69 -55.70 -8.32
CA MET A 1 58.24 -55.57 -8.03
C MET A 1 58.00 -54.17 -7.47
N ILE A 2 57.47 -53.24 -8.27
CA ILE A 2 57.16 -51.87 -7.82
C ILE A 2 55.65 -51.65 -8.05
N ARG A 3 54.92 -51.39 -6.97
CA ARG A 3 53.48 -51.14 -6.96
C ARG A 3 53.21 -49.69 -7.40
N ALA A 4 52.43 -49.52 -8.46
CA ALA A 4 51.92 -48.22 -8.89
C ALA A 4 50.72 -47.81 -8.01
N LEU A 5 50.81 -46.63 -7.41
CA LEU A 5 49.71 -46.00 -6.67
C LEU A 5 48.88 -45.17 -7.65
N PHE A 6 47.63 -45.52 -7.86
CA PHE A 6 46.67 -44.71 -8.61
C PHE A 6 46.09 -43.63 -7.68
N VAL A 7 46.35 -42.36 -8.00
CA VAL A 7 45.70 -41.21 -7.36
C VAL A 7 44.46 -40.86 -8.18
N ILE A 8 43.28 -41.07 -7.59
CA ILE A 8 41.99 -40.68 -8.19
C ILE A 8 41.75 -39.22 -7.85
N LEU A 9 41.80 -38.36 -8.87
CA LEU A 9 41.45 -36.95 -8.81
C LEU A 9 39.91 -36.83 -8.87
N VAL A 10 39.27 -36.54 -7.74
CA VAL A 10 37.83 -36.28 -7.68
C VAL A 10 37.59 -34.81 -8.02
N ALA A 11 37.10 -34.53 -9.22
CA ALA A 11 36.66 -33.20 -9.61
C ALA A 11 35.29 -32.90 -8.97
N THR A 12 35.25 -32.01 -7.98
CA THR A 12 34.00 -31.50 -7.43
C THR A 12 33.42 -30.45 -8.38
N LEU A 13 32.38 -30.83 -9.10
CA LEU A 13 31.55 -29.89 -9.86
C LEU A 13 30.73 -29.05 -8.89
N SER A 14 31.18 -27.82 -8.63
CA SER A 14 30.39 -26.81 -7.94
C SER A 14 29.28 -26.32 -8.87
N PHE A 15 28.06 -26.79 -8.64
CA PHE A 15 26.87 -26.24 -9.27
C PHE A 15 26.63 -24.84 -8.69
N SER A 16 26.91 -23.80 -9.47
CA SER A 16 26.46 -22.44 -9.19
C SER A 16 24.94 -22.40 -9.33
N THR A 17 24.24 -22.31 -8.21
CA THR A 17 22.81 -21.93 -8.21
C THR A 17 22.69 -20.54 -8.85
N PRO A 18 21.82 -20.34 -9.86
CA PRO A 18 21.53 -18.99 -10.33
C PRO A 18 20.73 -18.28 -9.23
N ALA A 19 21.44 -17.50 -8.41
CA ALA A 19 20.85 -16.45 -7.62
C ALA A 19 20.38 -15.34 -8.57
N ASN A 20 19.10 -15.37 -8.94
CA ASN A 20 18.43 -14.22 -9.54
C ASN A 20 16.95 -14.20 -9.16
N ALA A 21 16.69 -14.28 -7.86
CA ALA A 21 15.59 -13.54 -7.28
C ALA A 21 16.18 -12.19 -6.88
N GLN A 22 16.30 -11.28 -7.84
CA GLN A 22 16.55 -9.87 -7.53
C GLN A 22 15.31 -9.43 -6.75
N GLU A 23 15.44 -9.44 -5.43
CA GLU A 23 14.43 -8.98 -4.49
C GLU A 23 13.98 -7.61 -4.98
N ALA A 24 12.73 -7.53 -5.42
CA ALA A 24 12.19 -6.29 -5.96
C ALA A 24 12.22 -5.27 -4.82
N GLU A 25 13.18 -4.35 -4.86
CA GLU A 25 13.32 -3.30 -3.86
C GLU A 25 11.97 -2.60 -3.70
N ALA A 26 11.46 -2.54 -2.46
CA ALA A 26 10.18 -1.91 -2.17
C ALA A 26 10.22 -0.47 -2.69
N LYS A 27 9.28 -0.13 -3.58
CA LYS A 27 9.22 1.22 -4.16
C LYS A 27 9.03 2.25 -3.04
N LYS A 28 9.82 3.31 -3.08
CA LYS A 28 9.77 4.39 -2.08
C LYS A 28 8.62 5.35 -2.38
N VAL A 29 8.06 5.97 -1.35
CA VAL A 29 7.12 7.09 -1.51
C VAL A 29 7.92 8.39 -1.47
N LEU A 30 7.79 9.20 -2.52
CA LEU A 30 8.39 10.53 -2.61
C LEU A 30 7.26 11.57 -2.69
N LEU A 31 7.24 12.50 -1.74
CA LEU A 31 6.26 13.59 -1.73
C LEU A 31 6.88 14.84 -2.34
N ALA A 32 6.13 15.51 -3.22
CA ALA A 32 6.45 16.89 -3.56
C ALA A 32 6.24 17.77 -2.31
N PRO A 33 7.04 18.85 -2.11
CA PRO A 33 6.96 19.67 -0.90
C PRO A 33 5.55 20.19 -0.57
N ARG A 34 4.76 20.50 -1.61
CA ARG A 34 3.36 20.93 -1.43
C ARG A 34 2.48 19.83 -0.85
N ALA A 35 2.65 18.58 -1.31
CA ALA A 35 1.88 17.45 -0.82
C ALA A 35 2.25 17.14 0.63
N GLU A 36 3.55 17.13 0.94
CA GLU A 36 4.08 16.94 2.29
C GLU A 36 3.55 17.99 3.28
N ASN A 37 3.70 19.27 2.96
CA ASN A 37 3.19 20.37 3.80
C ASN A 37 1.67 20.25 4.04
N THR A 38 0.92 19.82 3.03
CA THR A 38 -0.53 19.64 3.18
C THR A 38 -0.85 18.51 4.14
N LEU A 39 -0.23 17.34 3.97
CA LEU A 39 -0.46 16.20 4.86
C LEU A 39 -0.02 16.50 6.30
N GLN A 40 1.14 17.15 6.47
CA GLN A 40 1.63 17.54 7.78
C GLN A 40 0.70 18.54 8.47
N TYR A 41 0.16 19.51 7.73
CA TYR A 41 -0.83 20.45 8.27
C TYR A 41 -2.10 19.72 8.72
N LEU A 42 -2.67 18.87 7.85
CA LEU A 42 -3.89 18.12 8.17
C LEU A 42 -3.69 17.24 9.41
N PHE A 43 -2.59 16.49 9.47
CA PHE A 43 -2.26 15.61 10.57
C PHE A 43 -2.07 16.36 11.90
N THR A 44 -1.38 17.50 11.86
CA THR A 44 -1.11 18.31 13.06
C THR A 44 -2.38 18.98 13.60
N HIS A 45 -3.28 19.42 12.72
CA HIS A 45 -4.36 20.34 13.11
C HIS A 45 -5.75 19.71 13.19
N LEU A 46 -6.06 18.65 12.43
CA LEU A 46 -7.40 18.06 12.45
C LEU A 46 -7.68 17.27 13.72
N LYS A 47 -6.66 16.64 14.33
CA LYS A 47 -6.79 15.80 15.55
C LYS A 47 -7.85 14.68 15.45
N ILE A 48 -8.27 14.34 14.23
CA ILE A 48 -9.14 13.23 13.84
C ILE A 48 -8.53 12.59 12.60
N GLU A 49 -8.97 11.39 12.25
CA GLU A 49 -8.58 10.78 10.98
C GLU A 49 -9.11 11.59 9.80
N PHE A 50 -8.31 11.68 8.73
CA PHE A 50 -8.70 12.28 7.48
C PHE A 50 -8.33 11.38 6.31
N ALA A 51 -9.04 11.53 5.21
CA ALA A 51 -8.77 10.83 3.96
C ALA A 51 -8.37 11.80 2.85
N PHE A 52 -7.52 11.35 1.94
CA PHE A 52 -6.98 12.13 0.84
C PHE A 52 -6.81 11.30 -0.43
N CYS A 53 -6.88 11.98 -1.56
CA CYS A 53 -6.59 11.44 -2.88
C CYS A 53 -5.14 11.81 -3.26
N ALA A 54 -4.32 10.81 -3.61
CA ALA A 54 -2.93 11.00 -3.99
C ALA A 54 -2.77 10.99 -5.51
N TYR A 55 -2.24 12.07 -6.07
CA TYR A 55 -2.02 12.25 -7.50
C TYR A 55 -0.54 12.37 -7.84
N GLY A 56 -0.14 11.79 -8.98
CA GLY A 56 1.21 11.88 -9.50
C GLY A 56 1.52 10.76 -10.47
N LYS A 57 2.70 10.15 -10.32
CA LYS A 57 3.21 9.11 -11.21
C LYS A 57 3.92 7.98 -10.47
N GLU A 58 3.76 6.78 -11.03
CA GLU A 58 4.54 5.62 -10.64
C GLU A 58 5.80 5.55 -11.53
N GLU A 59 6.97 5.57 -10.88
CA GLU A 59 8.27 5.36 -11.52
C GLU A 59 8.80 3.95 -11.18
N THR A 60 9.93 3.59 -11.80
CA THR A 60 10.53 2.26 -11.62
C THR A 60 10.84 1.94 -10.16
N ARG A 61 11.31 2.94 -9.38
CA ARG A 61 11.75 2.76 -7.99
C ARG A 61 10.97 3.57 -6.96
N ALA A 62 10.01 4.37 -7.40
CA ALA A 62 9.31 5.29 -6.52
C ALA A 62 7.87 5.57 -6.97
N PHE A 63 7.05 5.97 -6.01
CA PHE A 63 5.78 6.65 -6.22
C PHE A 63 5.99 8.12 -5.93
N VAL A 64 5.91 8.95 -6.97
CA VAL A 64 6.06 10.40 -6.85
C VAL A 64 4.68 11.00 -6.71
N ILE A 65 4.36 11.48 -5.51
CA ILE A 65 3.09 12.13 -5.19
C ILE A 65 3.29 13.63 -5.34
N GLU A 66 2.79 14.16 -6.43
CA GLU A 66 2.96 15.57 -6.80
C GLU A 66 1.93 16.44 -6.08
N ARG A 67 0.77 15.87 -5.74
CA ARG A 67 -0.35 16.59 -5.14
C ARG A 67 -1.23 15.66 -4.33
N VAL A 68 -1.80 16.19 -3.25
CA VAL A 68 -2.88 15.56 -2.50
C VAL A 68 -4.10 16.48 -2.49
N GLU A 69 -5.28 15.89 -2.43
CA GLU A 69 -6.55 16.59 -2.21
C GLU A 69 -7.32 15.86 -1.11
N LEU A 70 -8.06 16.59 -0.26
CA LEU A 70 -8.96 15.94 0.67
C LEU A 70 -10.06 15.21 -0.12
N ALA A 71 -10.34 13.98 0.28
CA ALA A 71 -11.52 13.28 -0.20
C ALA A 71 -12.78 13.95 0.36
N TYR A 72 -13.94 13.72 -0.27
CA TYR A 72 -15.21 14.12 0.32
C TYR A 72 -15.51 13.23 1.52
N ILE A 73 -15.41 13.77 2.74
CA ILE A 73 -15.58 13.02 3.99
C ILE A 73 -17.05 13.03 4.39
N TYR A 74 -17.65 11.84 4.54
CA TYR A 74 -19.00 11.69 5.10
C TYR A 74 -19.00 11.76 6.61
N ARG A 75 -17.99 11.15 7.24
CA ARG A 75 -17.83 11.04 8.69
C ARG A 75 -16.36 10.83 9.04
N ALA A 76 -15.90 11.45 10.11
CA ALA A 76 -14.56 11.23 10.63
C ALA A 76 -14.53 11.38 12.16
N ASP A 77 -13.73 10.56 12.82
CA ASP A 77 -13.37 10.65 14.22
C ASP A 77 -11.90 10.22 14.42
N VAL A 78 -11.45 10.01 15.66
CA VAL A 78 -10.06 9.67 15.97
C VAL A 78 -9.64 8.23 15.60
N HIS A 79 -10.59 7.40 15.16
CA HIS A 79 -10.42 5.97 14.87
C HIS A 79 -10.95 5.55 13.50
N ASN A 80 -11.72 6.40 12.83
CA ASN A 80 -12.30 6.07 11.54
C ASN A 80 -12.53 7.31 10.67
N VAL A 81 -12.40 7.13 9.35
CA VAL A 81 -12.83 8.08 8.34
C VAL A 81 -13.57 7.37 7.21
N ASP A 82 -14.82 7.81 6.96
CA ASP A 82 -15.64 7.37 5.84
C ASP A 82 -15.65 8.47 4.78
N TYR A 83 -15.30 8.12 3.53
CA TYR A 83 -15.13 9.10 2.45
C TYR A 83 -15.58 8.57 1.09
N GLU A 84 -15.83 9.49 0.16
CA GLU A 84 -16.14 9.15 -1.23
C GLU A 84 -14.89 8.64 -1.96
N PRO A 85 -15.01 7.60 -2.81
CA PRO A 85 -13.89 7.13 -3.61
C PRO A 85 -13.27 8.21 -4.49
N CYS A 86 -11.94 8.30 -4.45
CA CYS A 86 -11.16 9.23 -5.25
C CYS A 86 -11.30 8.97 -6.76
N ARG A 87 -11.25 10.05 -7.55
CA ARG A 87 -11.31 10.00 -9.03
C ARG A 87 -10.43 11.08 -9.63
N GLY A 88 -10.04 10.90 -10.89
CA GLY A 88 -9.35 11.92 -11.67
C GLY A 88 -8.13 11.41 -12.43
N ARG A 89 -7.62 12.23 -13.34
CA ARG A 89 -6.41 11.92 -14.11
C ARG A 89 -5.18 11.96 -13.21
N GLY A 90 -4.32 10.95 -13.31
CA GLY A 90 -3.10 10.87 -12.51
C GLY A 90 -3.33 10.41 -11.07
N LEU A 91 -4.52 9.89 -10.75
CA LEU A 91 -4.78 9.27 -9.45
C LEU A 91 -3.89 8.02 -9.30
N LEU A 92 -3.10 8.00 -8.22
CA LEU A 92 -2.31 6.83 -7.83
C LEU A 92 -3.12 5.94 -6.88
N GLY A 93 -3.83 6.56 -5.95
CA GLY A 93 -4.73 5.90 -5.03
C GLY A 93 -5.24 6.83 -3.96
N ASP A 94 -5.91 6.26 -2.98
CA ASP A 94 -6.44 6.92 -1.81
C ASP A 94 -5.54 6.66 -0.59
N GLY A 95 -5.70 7.49 0.42
CA GLY A 95 -5.04 7.27 1.69
C GLY A 95 -5.78 7.92 2.84
N HIS A 96 -5.43 7.50 4.05
CA HIS A 96 -5.96 8.08 5.27
C HIS A 96 -4.89 8.14 6.36
N SER A 97 -5.17 8.91 7.40
CA SER A 97 -4.31 9.00 8.58
C SER A 97 -4.77 8.07 9.69
N HIS A 98 -3.83 7.51 10.45
CA HIS A 98 -4.10 6.94 11.77
C HIS A 98 -3.58 7.87 12.86
N MET A 99 -4.43 8.22 13.82
CA MET A 99 -4.05 9.09 14.93
C MET A 99 -3.33 8.33 16.07
N ASP A 100 -3.46 7.00 16.12
CA ASP A 100 -2.77 6.15 17.10
C ASP A 100 -1.32 5.88 16.67
N ALA A 101 -0.37 6.44 17.43
CA ALA A 101 1.07 6.28 17.20
C ALA A 101 1.54 4.81 17.24
N ASN A 102 0.82 3.94 17.93
CA ASN A 102 1.23 2.53 18.07
C ASN A 102 0.76 1.66 16.91
N ASN A 103 -0.09 2.17 16.01
CA ASN A 103 -0.72 1.37 14.97
C ASN A 103 -0.63 1.98 13.57
N CYS A 104 0.58 1.98 13.00
CA CYS A 104 0.79 2.29 11.59
C CYS A 104 0.67 1.04 10.71
N GLN A 105 -0.47 0.34 10.79
CA GLN A 105 -0.79 -0.84 9.98
C GLN A 105 -2.22 -0.76 9.48
N LEU A 106 -2.51 -1.38 8.33
CA LEU A 106 -3.87 -1.50 7.83
C LEU A 106 -4.73 -2.31 8.80
N SER A 107 -5.82 -1.71 9.25
CA SER A 107 -6.92 -2.36 9.95
C SER A 107 -7.61 -3.40 9.06
N GLY A 108 -8.47 -4.24 9.63
CA GLY A 108 -9.29 -5.16 8.85
C GLY A 108 -10.21 -4.43 7.86
N LEU A 109 -10.72 -3.27 8.28
CA LEU A 109 -11.56 -2.39 7.45
C LEU A 109 -10.75 -1.81 6.29
N ASP A 110 -9.53 -1.31 6.56
CA ASP A 110 -8.67 -0.73 5.53
C ASP A 110 -8.30 -1.76 4.46
N ARG A 111 -8.01 -3.00 4.88
CA ARG A 111 -7.72 -4.11 3.94
C ARG A 111 -8.94 -4.40 3.06
N GLY A 112 -10.13 -4.43 3.65
CA GLY A 112 -11.37 -4.63 2.90
C GLY A 112 -11.62 -3.51 1.89
N ASN A 113 -11.44 -2.25 2.32
CA ASN A 113 -11.58 -1.08 1.45
C ASN A 113 -10.54 -1.10 0.32
N ALA A 114 -9.27 -1.44 0.60
CA ALA A 114 -8.23 -1.55 -0.43
C ALA A 114 -8.50 -2.68 -1.45
N ILE A 115 -9.04 -3.82 -1.01
CA ILE A 115 -9.38 -4.95 -1.89
C ILE A 115 -10.59 -4.64 -2.77
N THR A 116 -11.58 -3.92 -2.23
CA THR A 116 -12.86 -3.68 -2.90
C THR A 116 -12.89 -2.35 -3.66
N GLY A 117 -12.03 -1.42 -3.28
CA GLY A 117 -11.80 -0.13 -3.92
C GLY A 117 -11.23 -0.27 -5.34
N ARG A 118 -11.36 0.82 -6.10
CA ARG A 118 -10.86 0.89 -7.49
C ARG A 118 -9.37 1.21 -7.55
N ASP A 119 -8.83 1.70 -6.46
CA ASP A 119 -7.48 2.20 -6.37
C ASP A 119 -6.44 1.08 -6.36
N LYS A 120 -5.28 1.38 -6.94
CA LYS A 120 -4.17 0.42 -7.03
C LYS A 120 -3.38 0.33 -5.73
N TYR A 121 -3.37 1.41 -4.97
CA TYR A 121 -2.57 1.58 -3.77
C TYR A 121 -3.37 2.29 -2.70
N THR A 122 -3.12 1.93 -1.46
CA THR A 122 -3.63 2.60 -0.26
C THR A 122 -2.47 3.20 0.51
N LEU A 123 -2.60 4.46 0.91
CA LEU A 123 -1.59 5.21 1.65
C LEU A 123 -2.02 5.40 3.10
N LEU A 124 -1.06 5.28 4.02
CA LEU A 124 -1.27 5.50 5.44
C LEU A 124 -0.34 6.61 5.94
N VAL A 125 -0.90 7.61 6.65
CA VAL A 125 -0.14 8.67 7.33
C VAL A 125 -0.19 8.43 8.84
N CYS A 126 0.96 8.47 9.51
CA CYS A 126 1.08 8.15 10.94
C CYS A 126 1.93 9.20 11.68
N THR A 127 1.82 9.22 13.01
CA THR A 127 2.35 10.24 13.93
C THR A 127 3.87 10.44 13.90
N ASP A 128 4.64 9.43 13.48
CA ASP A 128 6.11 9.47 13.36
C ASP A 128 6.58 9.69 11.91
N GLU A 129 5.81 10.40 11.08
CA GLU A 129 6.13 10.72 9.67
C GLU A 129 6.35 9.49 8.75
N ARG A 130 5.84 8.32 9.16
CA ARG A 130 5.95 7.08 8.38
C ARG A 130 4.79 6.97 7.41
N TYR A 131 4.92 7.60 6.25
CA TYR A 131 4.07 7.28 5.10
C TYR A 131 4.27 5.80 4.75
N LYS A 132 3.18 5.03 4.77
CA LYS A 132 3.20 3.65 4.27
C LYS A 132 2.36 3.55 3.03
N LEU A 133 2.87 2.79 2.07
CA LEU A 133 2.15 2.45 0.86
C LEU A 133 1.91 0.95 0.86
N PHE A 134 0.68 0.57 0.56
CA PHE A 134 0.30 -0.81 0.40
C PHE A 134 -0.28 -0.99 -1.00
N SER A 135 0.32 -1.85 -1.82
CA SER A 135 -0.32 -2.20 -3.08
C SER A 135 -1.48 -3.15 -2.83
N LYS A 136 -2.56 -2.97 -3.59
CA LYS A 136 -3.70 -3.89 -3.56
C LYS A 136 -3.27 -5.34 -3.74
N ARG A 137 -2.31 -5.60 -4.63
CA ARG A 137 -1.76 -6.93 -4.89
C ARG A 137 -1.06 -7.52 -3.67
N GLU A 138 -0.34 -6.73 -2.89
CA GLU A 138 0.31 -7.20 -1.65
C GLU A 138 -0.71 -7.50 -0.57
N ILE A 139 -1.73 -6.66 -0.43
CA ILE A 139 -2.82 -6.89 0.52
C ILE A 139 -3.58 -8.16 0.13
N GLU A 140 -3.89 -8.37 -1.15
CA GLU A 140 -4.59 -9.55 -1.64
C GLU A 140 -3.84 -10.88 -1.35
N LYS A 141 -2.50 -10.86 -1.28
CA LYS A 141 -1.70 -12.05 -0.92
C LYS A 141 -1.91 -12.51 0.53
N LEU A 142 -2.49 -11.66 1.37
CA LEU A 142 -2.77 -11.98 2.77
C LEU A 142 -4.03 -12.83 2.94
N PHE A 143 -4.78 -13.07 1.86
CA PHE A 143 -6.09 -13.72 1.89
C PHE A 143 -6.14 -14.90 0.91
N THR A 144 -6.99 -15.88 1.23
CA THR A 144 -7.35 -16.98 0.33
C THR A 144 -8.23 -16.48 -0.82
N LYS A 145 -8.38 -17.30 -1.87
CA LYS A 145 -9.21 -16.94 -3.03
C LYS A 145 -10.68 -16.81 -2.64
N GLU A 146 -11.13 -17.67 -1.73
CA GLU A 146 -12.49 -17.71 -1.19
C GLU A 146 -12.79 -16.45 -0.39
N GLU A 147 -11.91 -16.05 0.53
CA GLU A 147 -12.05 -14.79 1.29
C GLU A 147 -12.10 -13.57 0.37
N LEU A 148 -11.21 -13.49 -0.63
CA LEU A 148 -11.22 -12.39 -1.61
C LEU A 148 -12.51 -12.34 -2.42
N LYS A 149 -13.08 -13.51 -2.74
CA LYS A 149 -14.36 -13.59 -3.45
C LYS A 149 -15.49 -13.05 -2.56
N ASP A 150 -15.57 -13.51 -1.32
CA ASP A 150 -16.61 -13.09 -0.37
C ASP A 150 -16.56 -11.58 -0.10
N MET A 151 -15.36 -11.02 0.09
CA MET A 151 -15.17 -9.57 0.28
C MET A 151 -15.67 -8.75 -0.92
N ARG A 152 -15.37 -9.21 -2.15
CA ARG A 152 -15.80 -8.52 -3.38
C ARG A 152 -17.29 -8.65 -3.63
N GLU A 153 -17.90 -9.78 -3.25
CA GLU A 153 -19.34 -9.99 -3.34
C GLU A 153 -20.10 -9.14 -2.33
N ALA A 154 -19.61 -9.03 -1.09
CA ALA A 154 -20.23 -8.20 -0.05
C ALA A 154 -20.42 -6.73 -0.47
N VAL A 155 -19.47 -6.17 -1.23
CA VAL A 155 -19.57 -4.78 -1.72
C VAL A 155 -20.55 -4.61 -2.87
N ARG A 156 -20.82 -5.66 -3.67
CA ARG A 156 -21.86 -5.62 -4.72
C ARG A 156 -23.28 -5.47 -4.15
N PHE A 157 -23.47 -5.83 -2.88
CA PHE A 157 -24.75 -5.80 -2.20
C PHE A 157 -24.96 -4.57 -1.30
N ILE A 158 -24.01 -3.63 -1.24
CA ILE A 158 -24.26 -2.34 -0.61
C ILE A 158 -25.02 -1.49 -1.64
N PRO A 159 -26.35 -1.29 -1.51
CA PRO A 159 -27.06 -0.41 -2.43
C PRO A 159 -26.41 0.96 -2.39
N SER A 160 -26.16 1.53 -3.57
CA SER A 160 -25.76 2.93 -3.73
C SER A 160 -26.66 3.77 -2.84
N LYS A 161 -26.16 4.21 -1.68
CA LYS A 161 -26.79 5.31 -0.97
C LYS A 161 -26.43 6.52 -1.79
N ASP A 162 -27.24 6.80 -2.81
CA ASP A 162 -27.17 8.07 -3.50
C ASP A 162 -27.19 9.16 -2.43
N PRO A 163 -26.23 10.10 -2.42
CA PRO A 163 -26.27 11.19 -1.47
C PRO A 163 -27.56 12.00 -1.74
N PRO A 164 -28.23 12.52 -0.69
CA PRO A 164 -29.36 13.42 -0.88
C PRO A 164 -28.89 14.60 -1.74
N ARG A 165 -29.64 14.87 -2.81
CA ARG A 165 -29.42 15.99 -3.72
C ARG A 165 -29.66 17.34 -3.05
#